data_AF-A0A0R1W5B8-F1
#
_entry.id   AF-A0A0R1W5B8-F1
#
_cell.length_a   1.000
_cell.length_b   1.000
_cell.length_c   1.000
_cell.angle_alpha   90.00
_cell.angle_beta   90.00
_cell.angle_gamma   90.00
#
_symmetry.space_group_name_H-M   'P 1'
#
loop_
_entity.id
_entity.type
_entity.pdbx_description
1 polymer ?
#
loop_
_entity_poly.entity_id
_entity_poly.type
_entity_poly.pdbx_seq_one_letter_code
_entity_poly.pdbx_strand_id
1 'polypeptide(L)'
;MKGHEDLFLLTSKLIKKASVFMTQNQNNMPRHYQQLQADERGEIEALSRQHKTAHTIAKTLHRSTSTITRELARGTTTQIDSQCHRHYQAYFAETGEAVYRKHRSNCHPQGLLKKAIVFFKSLTRALKANPRVYNVDTYIDHFKKTYPGFPCPSVPTVYRYIDQGCLALRNHDLPKKLRRRIKQPGRSHSRLNKKVLGRSIEDRPAVVQQRQKFGHWEGDLVKAKRDENEPALMTLTERVSRLEILVKLPNYHARTCRQALEKTLADYGPQYFKTITFDNGSEFAELSQVKETEIYFAHPYSPWERGTNENLNGQLREFFPKGKSLGPVNVIELQVAQDTLNHRPRKLLDYHCPAELLPGLAD
;
A
#
# COMPACT_ATOMS: atom_id res chain seq x y z
N MET A 1 -3.54 38.07 62.85
CA MET A 1 -3.40 39.28 62.02
C MET A 1 -1.92 39.55 61.74
N LYS A 2 -1.35 38.86 60.75
CA LYS A 2 -0.07 39.11 60.08
C LYS A 2 0.07 37.99 59.06
N GLY A 3 0.20 38.34 57.78
CA GLY A 3 0.28 37.36 56.69
C GLY A 3 -0.40 37.77 55.39
N HIS A 4 -0.97 38.99 55.31
CA HIS A 4 -1.57 39.53 54.09
C HIS A 4 -0.59 40.40 53.25
N GLU A 5 0.72 40.16 53.36
CA GLU A 5 1.75 40.86 52.56
C GLU A 5 2.58 39.94 51.63
N ASP A 6 2.39 38.62 51.66
CA ASP A 6 3.21 37.68 50.86
C ASP A 6 2.55 37.18 49.55
N LEU A 7 1.43 37.78 49.13
CA LEU A 7 0.75 37.40 47.87
C LEU A 7 0.98 38.37 46.70
N PHE A 8 1.69 39.49 46.92
CA PHE A 8 1.92 40.51 45.88
C PHE A 8 3.36 40.54 45.32
N LEU A 9 4.26 39.68 45.84
CA LEU A 9 5.67 39.61 45.44
C LEU A 9 6.07 38.32 44.70
N LEU A 10 5.12 37.41 44.47
CA LEU A 10 5.35 36.13 43.76
C LEU A 10 4.75 36.05 42.36
N THR A 11 4.13 37.12 41.87
CA THR A 11 3.54 37.21 40.51
C THR A 11 4.34 38.07 39.53
N SER A 12 5.63 38.33 39.80
CA SER A 12 6.52 39.10 38.90
C SER A 12 7.68 38.29 38.31
N LYS A 13 7.80 36.98 38.59
CA LYS A 13 8.86 36.12 38.04
C LYS A 13 8.30 34.84 37.41
N LEU A 14 7.55 34.97 36.31
CA LEU A 14 7.31 33.85 35.39
C LEU A 14 6.75 34.29 34.02
N ILE A 15 7.21 35.43 33.50
CA ILE A 15 7.08 35.70 32.05
C ILE A 15 8.28 35.02 31.38
N LYS A 16 8.13 33.72 31.08
CA LYS A 16 8.97 33.07 30.07
C LYS A 16 8.79 33.87 28.78
N LYS A 17 9.77 34.71 28.44
CA LYS A 17 9.96 35.18 27.07
C LYS A 17 10.09 33.95 26.17
N ALA A 18 8.98 33.51 25.59
CA ALA A 18 9.02 32.67 24.40
C ALA A 18 9.51 33.56 23.26
N SER A 19 10.81 33.83 23.23
CA SER A 19 11.47 34.36 22.04
C SER A 19 11.31 33.30 20.96
N VAL A 20 10.42 33.56 20.00
CA VAL A 20 10.35 32.81 18.76
C VAL A 20 11.68 33.07 18.04
N PHE A 21 12.64 32.15 18.23
CA PHE A 21 13.85 32.12 17.44
C PHE A 21 13.47 31.70 16.02
N MET A 22 13.20 32.68 15.16
CA MET A 22 13.27 32.47 13.72
C MET A 22 14.74 32.23 13.37
N THR A 23 15.09 30.98 13.11
CA THR A 23 16.40 30.62 12.55
C THR A 23 16.57 31.31 11.20
N GLN A 24 17.43 32.32 11.12
CA GLN A 24 17.91 32.83 9.84
C GLN A 24 18.76 31.73 9.18
N ASN A 25 18.18 31.10 8.17
CA ASN A 25 18.82 30.02 7.44
C ASN A 25 19.91 30.61 6.54
N GLN A 26 21.16 30.67 7.02
CA GLN A 26 22.32 31.02 6.20
C GLN A 26 22.70 29.84 5.30
N ASN A 27 21.92 29.63 4.24
CA ASN A 27 22.22 28.63 3.22
C ASN A 27 23.31 29.12 2.26
N ASN A 28 24.51 28.57 2.38
CA ASN A 28 25.65 28.77 1.47
C ASN A 28 25.62 27.76 0.29
N MET A 29 24.48 27.66 -0.38
CA MET A 29 24.27 26.80 -1.56
C MET A 29 24.00 27.67 -2.79
N PRO A 30 24.37 27.24 -4.02
CA PRO A 30 24.13 28.02 -5.24
C PRO A 30 22.67 28.46 -5.30
N ARG A 31 22.44 29.79 -5.40
CA ARG A 31 21.13 30.44 -5.27
C ARG A 31 20.21 30.01 -6.41
N HIS A 32 19.54 28.88 -6.25
CA HIS A 32 18.41 28.53 -7.10
C HIS A 32 17.33 29.61 -6.92
N TYR A 33 16.72 30.08 -8.01
CA TYR A 33 15.66 31.08 -7.93
C TYR A 33 14.54 30.59 -7.00
N GLN A 34 14.28 31.36 -5.95
CA GLN A 34 13.16 31.14 -5.04
C GLN A 34 12.10 32.19 -5.30
N GLN A 35 10.84 31.77 -5.31
CA GLN A 35 9.71 32.66 -5.48
C GLN A 35 9.47 33.44 -4.19
N LEU A 36 9.12 34.73 -4.34
CA LEU A 36 8.73 35.57 -3.22
C LEU A 36 7.57 34.93 -2.47
N GLN A 37 7.68 34.85 -1.15
CA GLN A 37 6.64 34.38 -0.25
C GLN A 37 5.69 35.54 0.14
N ALA A 38 4.57 35.23 0.81
CA ALA A 38 3.54 36.21 1.13
C ALA A 38 4.03 37.29 2.13
N ASP A 39 4.86 36.89 3.08
CA ASP A 39 5.55 37.76 4.03
C ASP A 39 6.53 38.71 3.31
N GLU A 40 7.36 38.18 2.41
CA GLU A 40 8.28 38.99 1.60
C GLU A 40 7.51 40.02 0.74
N ARG A 41 6.37 39.63 0.15
CA ARG A 41 5.52 40.56 -0.62
C ARG A 41 4.92 41.65 0.25
N GLY A 42 4.50 41.34 1.48
CA GLY A 42 4.02 42.31 2.45
C GLY A 42 5.11 43.30 2.87
N GLU A 43 6.35 42.83 3.04
CA GLU A 43 7.48 43.69 3.36
C GLU A 43 7.86 44.62 2.19
N ILE A 44 7.81 44.12 0.93
CA ILE A 44 7.94 44.97 -0.27
C ILE A 44 6.88 46.08 -0.26
N GLU A 45 5.65 45.76 0.14
CA GLU A 45 4.56 46.74 0.21
C GLU A 45 4.83 47.84 1.23
N ALA A 46 5.25 47.45 2.44
CA ALA A 46 5.62 48.40 3.49
C ALA A 46 6.77 49.31 3.07
N LEU A 47 7.83 48.76 2.46
CA LEU A 47 8.97 49.54 2.00
C LEU A 47 8.65 50.41 0.78
N SER A 48 7.77 49.96 -0.11
CA SER A 48 7.29 50.76 -1.25
C SER A 48 6.48 51.96 -0.79
N ARG A 49 5.65 51.83 0.27
CA ARG A 49 4.93 52.96 0.89
C ARG A 49 5.87 54.00 1.50
N GLN A 50 7.05 53.57 1.95
CA GLN A 50 8.11 54.48 2.41
C GLN A 50 8.95 55.07 1.27
N HIS A 51 8.50 54.93 0.02
CA HIS A 51 9.18 55.39 -1.19
C HIS A 51 10.63 54.86 -1.34
N LYS A 52 10.93 53.67 -0.79
CA LYS A 52 12.24 53.03 -0.99
C LYS A 52 12.40 52.57 -2.43
N THR A 53 13.61 52.71 -2.97
CA THR A 53 13.91 52.25 -4.34
C THR A 53 13.95 50.72 -4.42
N ALA A 54 13.70 50.17 -5.60
CA ALA A 54 13.80 48.73 -5.84
C ALA A 54 15.18 48.15 -5.47
N HIS A 55 16.26 48.94 -5.61
CA HIS A 55 17.60 48.54 -5.17
C HIS A 55 17.70 48.41 -3.65
N THR A 56 17.16 49.38 -2.91
CA THR A 56 17.13 49.36 -1.45
C THR A 56 16.31 48.18 -0.94
N ILE A 57 15.11 47.97 -1.50
CA ILE A 57 14.22 46.85 -1.13
C ILE A 57 14.91 45.51 -1.39
N ALA A 58 15.58 45.37 -2.54
CA ALA A 58 16.32 44.16 -2.89
C ALA A 58 17.47 43.86 -1.92
N LYS A 59 18.20 44.91 -1.48
CA LYS A 59 19.27 44.77 -0.48
C LYS A 59 18.72 44.33 0.88
N THR A 60 17.60 44.91 1.32
CA THR A 60 16.94 44.57 2.59
C THR A 60 16.45 43.13 2.61
N LEU A 61 15.80 42.68 1.53
CA LEU A 61 15.25 41.33 1.41
C LEU A 61 16.27 40.28 0.94
N HIS A 62 17.52 40.69 0.70
CA HIS A 62 18.57 39.85 0.11
C HIS A 62 18.15 39.17 -1.21
N ARG A 63 17.35 39.87 -2.04
CA ARG A 63 16.87 39.42 -3.35
C ARG A 63 17.58 40.17 -4.49
N SER A 64 17.42 39.68 -5.72
CA SER A 64 17.93 40.42 -6.90
C SER A 64 17.06 41.65 -7.15
N THR A 65 17.69 42.75 -7.59
CA THR A 65 16.97 43.98 -7.98
C THR A 65 15.94 43.70 -9.05
N SER A 66 16.28 42.90 -10.07
CA SER A 66 15.37 42.50 -11.14
C SER A 66 14.16 41.68 -10.65
N THR A 67 14.28 40.92 -9.55
CA THR A 67 13.13 40.22 -8.95
C THR A 67 12.15 41.23 -8.35
N ILE A 68 12.67 42.19 -7.57
CA ILE A 68 11.86 43.23 -6.93
C ILE A 68 11.21 44.14 -7.97
N THR A 69 11.95 44.59 -8.99
CA THR A 69 11.39 45.42 -10.07
C THR A 69 10.25 44.70 -10.79
N ARG A 70 10.41 43.40 -11.10
CA ARG A 70 9.35 42.59 -11.71
C ARG A 70 8.15 42.36 -10.79
N GLU A 71 8.37 42.30 -9.48
CA GLU A 71 7.29 42.18 -8.50
C GLU A 71 6.50 43.48 -8.39
N LEU A 72 7.18 44.61 -8.20
CA LEU A 72 6.57 45.94 -8.13
C LEU A 72 5.75 46.21 -9.40
N ALA A 73 6.32 46.00 -10.58
CA ALA A 73 5.60 46.15 -11.84
C ALA A 73 4.36 45.24 -11.96
N ARG A 74 4.37 44.07 -11.31
CA ARG A 74 3.24 43.12 -11.32
C ARG A 74 2.12 43.54 -10.36
N GLY A 75 2.45 44.08 -9.19
CA GLY A 75 1.49 44.44 -8.14
C GLY A 75 1.09 45.91 -8.10
N THR A 76 1.73 46.78 -8.89
CA THR A 76 1.35 48.20 -9.00
C THR A 76 0.08 48.37 -9.82
N THR A 77 -0.88 49.09 -9.25
CA THR A 77 -2.18 49.38 -9.87
C THR A 77 -2.56 50.85 -9.66
N THR A 78 -3.40 51.36 -10.58
CA THR A 78 -4.00 52.69 -10.47
C THR A 78 -5.08 52.67 -9.40
N GLN A 79 -4.95 53.56 -8.42
CA GLN A 79 -5.95 53.81 -7.39
C GLN A 79 -6.47 55.23 -7.52
N ILE A 80 -7.68 55.46 -7.04
CA ILE A 80 -8.29 56.80 -6.97
C ILE A 80 -8.29 57.20 -5.50
N ASP A 81 -7.70 58.36 -5.22
CA ASP A 81 -7.77 58.97 -3.91
C ASP A 81 -9.22 59.45 -3.67
N SER A 82 -9.85 58.95 -2.61
CA SER A 82 -11.26 59.23 -2.30
C SER A 82 -11.53 60.68 -1.93
N GLN A 83 -10.52 61.44 -1.49
CA GLN A 83 -10.67 62.83 -1.08
C GLN A 83 -10.48 63.78 -2.27
N CYS A 84 -9.47 63.55 -3.09
CA CYS A 84 -9.12 64.46 -4.18
C CYS A 84 -9.47 63.96 -5.59
N HIS A 85 -10.03 62.75 -5.72
CA HIS A 85 -10.38 62.10 -7.00
C HIS A 85 -9.19 62.01 -7.98
N ARG A 86 -7.97 62.11 -7.48
CA ARG A 86 -6.76 61.99 -8.30
C ARG A 86 -6.32 60.54 -8.37
N HIS A 87 -5.82 60.18 -9.54
CA HIS A 87 -5.29 58.85 -9.79
C HIS A 87 -3.84 58.80 -9.30
N TYR A 88 -3.48 57.74 -8.57
CA TYR A 88 -2.10 57.47 -8.17
C TYR A 88 -1.76 56.00 -8.39
N GLN A 89 -0.47 55.70 -8.53
CA GLN A 89 0.03 54.32 -8.66
C GLN A 89 0.51 53.84 -7.31
N ALA A 90 0.01 52.70 -6.85
CA ALA A 90 0.50 52.05 -5.64
C ALA A 90 0.64 50.55 -5.84
N TYR A 91 1.69 49.99 -5.24
CA TYR A 91 1.91 48.56 -5.17
C TYR A 91 1.10 47.94 -4.02
N PHE A 92 0.46 46.81 -4.29
CA PHE A 92 -0.21 45.98 -3.28
C PHE A 92 0.27 44.53 -3.40
N ALA A 93 0.64 43.91 -2.28
CA ALA A 93 1.10 42.52 -2.22
C ALA A 93 0.01 41.56 -2.71
N GLU A 94 -1.24 41.81 -2.35
CA GLU A 94 -2.39 40.99 -2.77
C GLU A 94 -2.56 41.00 -4.30
N THR A 95 -2.41 42.16 -4.93
CA THR A 95 -2.47 42.29 -6.39
C THR A 95 -1.29 41.56 -7.05
N GLY A 96 -0.08 41.73 -6.52
CA GLY A 96 1.12 41.01 -6.99
C GLY A 96 0.96 39.49 -6.92
N GLU A 97 0.42 38.98 -5.81
CA GLU A 97 0.09 37.56 -5.59
C GLU A 97 -1.00 37.07 -6.55
N ALA A 98 -2.09 37.83 -6.73
CA ALA A 98 -3.20 37.46 -7.62
C ALA A 98 -2.74 37.35 -9.07
N VAL A 99 -1.99 38.33 -9.58
CA VAL A 99 -1.43 38.30 -10.94
C VAL A 99 -0.42 37.17 -11.09
N TYR A 100 0.42 36.93 -10.06
CA TYR A 100 1.35 35.80 -10.06
C TYR A 100 0.62 34.46 -10.17
N ARG A 101 -0.43 34.23 -9.37
CA ARG A 101 -1.26 33.02 -9.44
C ARG A 101 -1.93 32.86 -10.81
N LYS A 102 -2.44 33.95 -11.39
CA LYS A 102 -3.04 33.96 -12.74
C LYS A 102 -2.03 33.58 -13.83
N HIS A 103 -0.79 34.07 -13.74
CA HIS A 103 0.24 33.65 -14.69
C HIS A 103 0.60 32.17 -14.49
N ARG A 104 0.70 31.70 -13.24
CA ARG A 104 1.00 30.30 -12.93
C ARG A 104 -0.10 29.33 -13.31
N SER A 105 -1.38 29.73 -13.27
CA SER A 105 -2.48 28.86 -13.71
C SER A 105 -2.37 28.49 -15.19
N ASN A 106 -1.72 29.32 -16.00
CA ASN A 106 -1.50 29.06 -17.42
C ASN A 106 -0.19 28.28 -17.68
N CYS A 107 0.69 28.18 -16.68
CA CYS A 107 2.00 27.56 -16.78
C CYS A 107 2.07 26.21 -16.08
N HIS A 108 1.26 25.24 -16.52
CA HIS A 108 1.41 23.86 -16.08
C HIS A 108 1.42 22.89 -17.28
N PRO A 109 2.29 21.87 -17.29
CA PRO A 109 2.14 20.77 -18.23
C PRO A 109 0.76 20.14 -18.03
N GLN A 110 0.15 19.59 -19.09
CA GLN A 110 -1.08 18.82 -18.93
C GLN A 110 -0.87 17.73 -17.87
N GLY A 111 -1.72 17.73 -16.85
CA GLY A 111 -1.64 16.78 -15.74
C GLY A 111 -1.80 15.34 -16.22
N LEU A 112 -1.24 14.41 -15.47
CA LEU A 112 -1.21 12.99 -15.84
C LEU A 112 -2.62 12.39 -15.98
N LEU A 113 -3.62 12.91 -15.25
CA LEU A 113 -5.03 12.54 -15.40
C LEU A 113 -5.57 12.76 -16.83
N LYS A 114 -5.08 13.80 -17.53
CA LYS A 114 -5.44 14.06 -18.93
C LYS A 114 -4.60 13.22 -19.89
N LYS A 115 -3.28 13.14 -19.65
CA LYS A 115 -2.34 12.42 -20.54
C LYS A 115 -2.54 10.90 -20.52
N ALA A 116 -2.82 10.32 -19.36
CA ALA A 116 -2.91 8.88 -19.13
C ALA A 116 -4.38 8.39 -19.04
N ILE A 117 -5.30 9.02 -19.78
CA ILE A 117 -6.73 8.70 -19.69
C ILE A 117 -7.03 7.23 -20.04
N VAL A 118 -6.32 6.69 -21.04
CA VAL A 118 -6.45 5.28 -21.46
C VAL A 118 -6.07 4.36 -20.30
N PHE A 119 -4.92 4.62 -19.67
CA PHE A 119 -4.46 3.88 -18.49
C PHE A 119 -5.48 3.90 -17.35
N PHE A 120 -6.03 5.05 -16.98
CA PHE A 120 -6.93 5.13 -15.83
C PHE A 120 -8.29 4.45 -16.09
N LYS A 121 -8.80 4.55 -17.32
CA LYS A 121 -10.03 3.82 -17.73
C LYS A 121 -9.81 2.31 -17.68
N SER A 122 -8.70 1.84 -18.25
CA SER A 122 -8.38 0.41 -18.31
C SER A 122 -8.03 -0.17 -16.93
N LEU A 123 -7.31 0.58 -16.09
CA LEU A 123 -7.05 0.24 -14.69
C LEU A 123 -8.36 0.09 -13.90
N THR A 124 -9.31 1.02 -14.08
CA THR A 124 -10.60 0.96 -13.39
C THR A 124 -11.35 -0.31 -13.77
N ARG A 125 -11.39 -0.66 -15.06
CA ARG A 125 -12.02 -1.90 -15.54
C ARG A 125 -11.34 -3.14 -14.93
N ALA A 126 -10.01 -3.17 -14.93
CA ALA A 126 -9.25 -4.31 -14.43
C ALA A 126 -9.41 -4.52 -12.92
N LEU A 127 -9.41 -3.45 -12.13
CA LEU A 127 -9.54 -3.55 -10.66
C LEU A 127 -10.96 -3.79 -10.17
N LYS A 128 -11.99 -3.46 -10.97
CA LYS A 128 -13.40 -3.76 -10.69
C LYS A 128 -13.89 -5.07 -11.31
N ALA A 129 -13.04 -5.78 -12.06
CA ALA A 129 -13.38 -7.09 -12.58
C ALA A 129 -13.70 -8.08 -11.44
N ASN A 130 -14.67 -8.95 -11.68
CA ASN A 130 -15.02 -10.04 -10.78
C ASN A 130 -15.06 -11.36 -11.58
N PRO A 131 -14.10 -12.29 -11.38
CA PRO A 131 -13.03 -12.23 -10.41
C PRO A 131 -11.89 -11.28 -10.82
N ARG A 132 -11.23 -10.68 -9.84
CA ARG A 132 -10.12 -9.75 -10.09
C ARG A 132 -8.80 -10.49 -10.24
N VAL A 133 -8.06 -10.18 -11.30
CA VAL A 133 -6.71 -10.74 -11.54
C VAL A 133 -5.61 -9.79 -11.07
N TYR A 134 -5.71 -8.51 -11.40
CA TYR A 134 -4.64 -7.53 -11.18
C TYR A 134 -4.79 -6.75 -9.87
N ASN A 135 -3.67 -6.33 -9.30
CA ASN A 135 -3.57 -5.19 -8.39
C ASN A 135 -2.94 -3.98 -9.12
N VAL A 136 -2.82 -2.82 -8.45
CA VAL A 136 -2.27 -1.58 -9.06
C VAL A 136 -0.86 -1.78 -9.64
N ASP A 137 0.04 -2.41 -8.89
CA ASP A 137 1.44 -2.61 -9.30
C ASP A 137 1.55 -3.58 -10.48
N THR A 138 0.85 -4.71 -10.39
CA THR A 138 0.84 -5.69 -11.48
C THR A 138 0.12 -5.19 -12.73
N TYR A 139 -0.91 -4.36 -12.57
CA TYR A 139 -1.60 -3.76 -13.71
C TYR A 139 -0.71 -2.74 -14.42
N ILE A 140 0.09 -1.97 -13.69
CA ILE A 140 1.07 -1.06 -14.27
C ILE A 140 2.09 -1.82 -15.12
N ASP A 141 2.61 -2.94 -14.61
CA ASP A 141 3.54 -3.78 -15.38
C ASP A 141 2.88 -4.34 -16.65
N HIS A 142 1.69 -4.95 -16.51
CA HIS A 142 0.90 -5.44 -17.63
C HIS A 142 0.64 -4.34 -18.67
N PHE A 143 0.21 -3.15 -18.24
CA PHE A 143 -0.07 -2.04 -19.14
C PHE A 143 1.17 -1.57 -19.90
N LYS A 144 2.34 -1.52 -19.26
CA LYS A 144 3.60 -1.15 -19.92
C LYS A 144 4.00 -2.15 -21.01
N LYS A 145 3.79 -3.45 -20.75
CA LYS A 145 4.06 -4.52 -21.71
C LYS A 145 3.08 -4.49 -22.89
N THR A 146 1.80 -4.27 -22.63
CA THR A 146 0.75 -4.27 -23.66
C THR A 146 0.70 -2.99 -24.49
N TYR A 147 1.00 -1.83 -23.89
CA TYR A 147 0.89 -0.52 -24.53
C TYR A 147 2.21 0.27 -24.43
N PRO A 148 3.30 -0.20 -25.07
CA PRO A 148 4.56 0.52 -25.06
C PRO A 148 4.39 1.92 -25.67
N GLY A 149 4.96 2.94 -25.03
CA GLY A 149 4.87 4.34 -25.45
C GLY A 149 3.66 5.13 -24.91
N PHE A 150 2.66 4.47 -24.31
CA PHE A 150 1.55 5.19 -23.67
C PHE A 150 1.96 5.76 -22.30
N PRO A 151 1.46 6.96 -21.92
CA PRO A 151 1.71 7.52 -20.60
C PRO A 151 1.23 6.60 -19.48
N CYS A 152 2.16 6.13 -18.64
CA CYS A 152 1.88 5.22 -17.53
C CYS A 152 2.35 5.84 -16.20
N PRO A 153 1.44 6.10 -15.24
CA PRO A 153 1.79 6.58 -13.91
C PRO A 153 2.59 5.56 -13.09
N SER A 154 3.36 6.05 -12.12
CA SER A 154 3.97 5.20 -11.09
C SER A 154 2.93 4.74 -10.05
N VAL A 155 3.21 3.62 -9.39
CA VAL A 155 2.35 3.05 -8.33
C VAL A 155 1.96 4.08 -7.26
N PRO A 156 2.90 4.87 -6.67
CA PRO A 156 2.54 5.88 -5.69
C PRO A 156 1.61 6.97 -6.25
N THR A 157 1.76 7.31 -7.53
CA THR A 157 0.93 8.32 -8.19
C THR A 157 -0.51 7.84 -8.34
N VAL A 158 -0.71 6.57 -8.71
CA VAL A 158 -2.04 5.96 -8.77
C VAL A 158 -2.69 5.98 -7.39
N TYR A 159 -2.00 5.50 -6.35
CA TYR A 159 -2.57 5.51 -4.99
C TYR A 159 -2.93 6.92 -4.53
N ARG A 160 -2.06 7.91 -4.74
CA ARG A 160 -2.34 9.32 -4.42
C ARG A 160 -3.61 9.82 -5.11
N TYR A 161 -3.83 9.48 -6.38
CA TYR A 161 -5.03 9.89 -7.09
C TYR A 161 -6.29 9.16 -6.64
N ILE A 162 -6.18 7.90 -6.20
CA ILE A 162 -7.30 7.18 -5.56
C ILE A 162 -7.65 7.87 -4.23
N ASP A 163 -6.64 8.23 -3.41
CA ASP A 163 -6.86 8.90 -2.11
C ASP A 163 -7.45 10.30 -2.26
N GLN A 164 -7.06 11.03 -3.31
CA GLN A 164 -7.63 12.34 -3.65
C GLN A 164 -9.02 12.25 -4.30
N GLY A 165 -9.53 11.05 -4.58
CA GLY A 165 -10.81 10.87 -5.27
C GLY A 165 -10.81 11.33 -6.73
N CYS A 166 -9.63 11.43 -7.36
CA CYS A 166 -9.51 11.88 -8.75
C CYS A 166 -9.85 10.79 -9.79
N LEU A 167 -10.04 9.55 -9.36
CA LEU A 167 -10.32 8.40 -10.21
C LEU A 167 -11.72 7.83 -9.91
N ALA A 168 -12.28 7.08 -10.87
CA ALA A 168 -13.51 6.30 -10.65
C ALA A 168 -13.32 5.12 -9.67
N LEU A 169 -12.08 4.86 -9.26
CA LEU A 169 -11.69 3.92 -8.22
C LEU A 169 -11.69 4.63 -6.86
N ARG A 170 -12.32 4.01 -5.87
CA ARG A 170 -12.33 4.46 -4.47
C ARG A 170 -11.55 3.48 -3.61
N ASN A 171 -11.21 3.91 -2.39
CA ASN A 171 -10.48 3.06 -1.45
C ASN A 171 -11.20 1.74 -1.11
N HIS A 172 -12.53 1.67 -1.22
CA HIS A 172 -13.28 0.43 -1.02
C HIS A 172 -13.12 -0.60 -2.15
N ASP A 173 -12.66 -0.18 -3.34
CA ASP A 173 -12.41 -1.09 -4.47
C ASP A 173 -11.11 -1.87 -4.27
N LEU A 174 -10.34 -1.54 -3.22
CA LEU A 174 -9.04 -2.09 -2.88
C LEU A 174 -9.14 -2.92 -1.57
N PRO A 175 -9.23 -4.26 -1.63
CA PRO A 175 -9.53 -5.15 -0.49
C PRO A 175 -8.61 -5.04 0.71
N LYS A 176 -7.35 -4.64 0.53
CA LYS A 176 -6.40 -4.48 1.63
C LYS A 176 -6.28 -3.03 2.13
N LYS A 177 -6.83 -2.03 1.43
CA LYS A 177 -6.58 -0.61 1.74
C LYS A 177 -7.34 -0.12 2.97
N LEU A 178 -8.57 -0.58 3.17
CA LEU A 178 -9.40 -0.20 4.33
C LEU A 178 -9.18 -1.10 5.57
N ARG A 179 -8.21 -2.02 5.54
CA ARG A 179 -7.99 -2.94 6.65
C ARG A 179 -7.28 -2.23 7.80
N ARG A 180 -8.05 -1.79 8.80
CA ARG A 180 -7.51 -1.29 10.06
C ARG A 180 -6.94 -2.46 10.87
N ARG A 181 -5.62 -2.49 11.08
CA ARG A 181 -5.01 -3.40 12.06
C ARG A 181 -5.32 -2.88 13.45
N ILE A 182 -6.40 -3.37 14.05
CA ILE A 182 -6.64 -3.19 15.48
C ILE A 182 -5.72 -4.17 16.20
N LYS A 183 -4.58 -3.68 16.72
CA LYS A 183 -3.76 -4.46 17.65
C LYS A 183 -4.57 -4.58 18.94
N GLN A 184 -5.32 -5.66 19.09
CA GLN A 184 -5.82 -6.03 20.41
C GLN A 184 -4.66 -6.70 21.16
N PRO A 185 -4.46 -6.39 22.47
CA PRO A 185 -3.56 -7.16 23.30
C PRO A 185 -4.07 -8.60 23.32
N GLY A 186 -3.39 -9.47 22.57
CA GLY A 186 -3.76 -10.88 22.50
C GLY A 186 -3.51 -11.53 23.86
N ARG A 187 -4.46 -12.32 24.34
CA ARG A 187 -4.18 -13.31 25.39
C ARG A 187 -3.11 -14.26 24.83
N SER A 188 -2.01 -14.41 25.56
CA SER A 188 -1.02 -15.45 25.28
C SER A 188 -1.72 -16.80 25.46
N HIS A 189 -2.11 -17.43 24.36
CA HIS A 189 -2.60 -18.81 24.40
C HIS A 189 -1.40 -19.74 24.44
N SER A 190 -0.90 -20.04 25.64
CA SER A 190 -0.04 -21.18 25.87
C SER A 190 -0.90 -22.45 25.89
N ARG A 191 -1.23 -23.08 24.75
CA ARG A 191 -1.72 -24.48 24.86
C ARG A 191 -0.50 -25.32 25.27
N LEU A 192 -0.64 -25.97 26.42
CA LEU A 192 0.40 -26.78 27.06
C LEU A 192 0.74 -28.05 26.27
N ASN A 193 -0.20 -28.54 25.45
CA ASN A 193 -0.05 -29.78 24.71
C ASN A 193 0.63 -29.55 23.37
N LYS A 194 1.94 -29.86 23.31
CA LYS A 194 2.71 -29.98 22.06
C LYS A 194 2.58 -31.42 21.55
N LYS A 195 1.70 -31.65 20.57
CA LYS A 195 1.70 -32.93 19.84
C LYS A 195 2.75 -32.88 18.75
N VAL A 196 3.44 -34.00 18.52
CA VAL A 196 4.33 -34.18 17.37
C VAL A 196 3.61 -35.14 16.44
N LEU A 197 3.13 -34.64 15.30
CA LEU A 197 2.30 -35.42 14.37
C LEU A 197 3.12 -36.22 13.34
N GLY A 198 4.41 -35.92 13.22
CA GLY A 198 5.32 -36.59 12.31
C GLY A 198 6.70 -35.94 12.28
N ARG A 199 7.40 -36.04 11.15
CA ARG A 199 8.75 -35.48 10.96
C ARG A 199 8.76 -33.96 11.18
N SER A 200 9.76 -33.48 11.90
CA SER A 200 9.88 -32.05 12.19
C SER A 200 10.32 -31.29 10.94
N ILE A 201 9.92 -30.02 10.82
CA ILE A 201 10.45 -29.11 9.79
C ILE A 201 11.97 -28.97 9.84
N GLU A 202 12.60 -29.26 11.00
CA GLU A 202 14.06 -29.28 11.16
C GLU A 202 14.73 -30.40 10.38
N ASP A 203 14.04 -31.52 10.17
CA ASP A 203 14.55 -32.68 9.42
C ASP A 203 14.44 -32.47 7.90
N ARG A 204 13.87 -31.34 7.47
CA ARG A 204 13.65 -31.03 6.05
C ARG A 204 14.97 -30.61 5.39
N PRO A 205 15.29 -31.12 4.19
CA PRO A 205 16.50 -30.75 3.48
C PRO A 205 16.67 -29.23 3.36
N ALA A 206 17.85 -28.71 3.72
CA ALA A 206 18.13 -27.27 3.75
C ALA A 206 17.87 -26.56 2.41
N VAL A 207 18.00 -27.26 1.28
CA VAL A 207 17.70 -26.77 -0.07
C VAL A 207 16.25 -26.28 -0.22
N VAL A 208 15.30 -26.82 0.56
CA VAL A 208 13.89 -26.40 0.53
C VAL A 208 13.70 -24.97 1.03
N GLN A 209 14.57 -24.52 1.94
CA GLN A 209 14.50 -23.17 2.48
C GLN A 209 14.94 -22.11 1.46
N GLN A 210 15.80 -22.49 0.52
CA GLN A 210 16.34 -21.59 -0.51
C GLN A 210 15.30 -21.22 -1.58
N ARG A 211 14.20 -21.98 -1.72
CA ARG A 211 13.12 -21.74 -2.69
C ARG A 211 13.62 -21.65 -4.14
N GLN A 212 14.55 -22.53 -4.51
CA GLN A 212 15.17 -22.56 -5.84
C GLN A 212 14.67 -23.69 -6.74
N LYS A 213 14.05 -24.73 -6.17
CA LYS A 213 13.57 -25.90 -6.91
C LYS A 213 12.08 -26.09 -6.70
N PHE A 214 11.38 -26.44 -7.78
CA PHE A 214 9.98 -26.81 -7.73
C PHE A 214 9.74 -28.14 -7.03
N GLY A 215 8.52 -28.28 -6.51
CA GLY A 215 7.98 -29.51 -5.94
C GLY A 215 8.01 -29.54 -4.42
N HIS A 216 8.26 -28.40 -3.79
CA HIS A 216 8.16 -28.25 -2.34
C HIS A 216 6.95 -27.40 -2.02
N TRP A 217 6.03 -27.94 -1.23
CA TRP A 217 4.72 -27.33 -1.01
C TRP A 217 4.49 -27.01 0.47
N GLU A 218 3.64 -26.03 0.72
CA GLU A 218 3.10 -25.71 2.04
C GLU A 218 1.59 -26.01 2.01
N GLY A 219 1.12 -26.88 2.91
CA GLY A 219 -0.29 -27.21 3.03
C GLY A 219 -0.96 -26.47 4.19
N ASP A 220 -2.17 -25.94 4.00
CA ASP A 220 -2.98 -25.33 5.07
C ASP A 220 -4.46 -25.73 4.98
N LEU A 221 -5.22 -25.41 6.03
CA LEU A 221 -6.66 -25.61 6.03
C LEU A 221 -7.41 -24.29 6.20
N VAL A 222 -8.18 -23.92 5.19
CA VAL A 222 -9.02 -22.73 5.16
C VAL A 222 -10.44 -23.10 5.59
N LYS A 223 -10.73 -22.80 6.84
CA LYS A 223 -12.07 -22.91 7.44
C LYS A 223 -12.86 -21.63 7.17
N ALA A 224 -14.10 -21.78 6.72
CA ALA A 224 -15.02 -20.65 6.53
C ALA A 224 -15.91 -20.45 7.77
N LYS A 225 -16.47 -21.54 8.31
CA LYS A 225 -17.05 -21.64 9.66
C LYS A 225 -16.20 -22.56 10.54
N ARG A 226 -16.30 -22.38 11.87
CA ARG A 226 -15.59 -23.20 12.86
C ARG A 226 -16.53 -24.25 13.45
N ASP A 227 -16.87 -25.24 12.64
CA ASP A 227 -17.65 -26.41 13.01
C ASP A 227 -16.99 -27.60 12.30
N GLU A 228 -16.76 -28.71 13.01
CA GLU A 228 -16.02 -29.86 12.49
C GLU A 228 -16.70 -30.59 11.33
N ASN A 229 -18.02 -30.46 11.23
CA ASN A 229 -18.80 -31.05 10.16
C ASN A 229 -19.02 -30.08 9.00
N GLU A 230 -18.57 -28.82 9.10
CA GLU A 230 -18.63 -27.87 8.00
C GLU A 230 -17.50 -28.15 6.99
N PRO A 231 -17.79 -28.04 5.68
CA PRO A 231 -16.77 -28.17 4.65
C PRO A 231 -15.63 -27.17 4.83
N ALA A 232 -14.43 -27.60 4.44
CA ALA A 232 -13.21 -26.80 4.48
C ALA A 232 -12.49 -26.86 3.13
N LEU A 233 -11.55 -25.95 2.90
CA LEU A 233 -10.63 -26.05 1.77
C LEU A 233 -9.25 -26.40 2.30
N MET A 234 -8.70 -27.53 1.86
CA MET A 234 -7.27 -27.77 1.98
C MET A 234 -6.57 -27.05 0.84
N THR A 235 -5.55 -26.26 1.17
CA THR A 235 -4.77 -25.53 0.19
C THR A 235 -3.36 -26.10 0.14
N LEU A 236 -2.81 -26.25 -1.07
CA LEU A 236 -1.41 -26.62 -1.29
C LEU A 236 -0.77 -25.52 -2.12
N THR A 237 0.20 -24.83 -1.53
CA THR A 237 0.93 -23.73 -2.16
C THR A 237 2.36 -24.15 -2.51
N GLU A 238 2.75 -24.04 -3.76
CA GLU A 238 4.12 -24.32 -4.20
C GLU A 238 5.10 -23.21 -3.74
N ARG A 239 6.25 -23.59 -3.18
CA ARG A 239 7.17 -22.68 -2.48
C ARG A 239 8.02 -21.79 -3.39
N VAL A 240 8.02 -21.99 -4.70
CA VAL A 240 8.73 -21.17 -5.68
C VAL A 240 7.72 -20.41 -6.54
N SER A 241 6.93 -21.12 -7.36
CA SER A 241 5.95 -20.56 -8.31
C SER A 241 4.73 -19.94 -7.64
N ARG A 242 4.44 -20.27 -6.37
CA ARG A 242 3.22 -19.84 -5.67
C ARG A 242 1.93 -20.35 -6.31
N LEU A 243 2.03 -21.43 -7.08
CA LEU A 243 0.85 -22.12 -7.62
C LEU A 243 0.05 -22.69 -6.45
N GLU A 244 -1.26 -22.48 -6.52
CA GLU A 244 -2.22 -22.90 -5.51
C GLU A 244 -3.06 -24.05 -6.05
N ILE A 245 -3.18 -25.12 -5.28
CA ILE A 245 -4.18 -26.18 -5.49
C ILE A 245 -5.19 -26.09 -4.35
N LEU A 246 -6.47 -26.07 -4.70
CA LEU A 246 -7.60 -25.97 -3.79
C LEU A 246 -8.39 -27.28 -3.79
N VAL A 247 -8.49 -27.92 -2.64
CA VAL A 247 -9.22 -29.17 -2.46
C VAL A 247 -10.37 -28.95 -1.49
N LYS A 248 -11.61 -29.05 -1.97
CA LYS A 248 -12.79 -28.98 -1.10
C LYS A 248 -12.96 -30.30 -0.35
N LEU A 249 -13.01 -30.20 0.97
CA LEU A 249 -13.24 -31.30 1.88
C LEU A 249 -14.66 -31.23 2.47
N PRO A 250 -15.37 -32.35 2.63
CA PRO A 250 -16.69 -32.37 3.26
C PRO A 250 -16.64 -32.04 4.76
N ASN A 251 -15.52 -32.34 5.42
CA ASN A 251 -15.20 -32.01 6.80
C ASN A 251 -13.66 -31.96 6.93
N TYR A 252 -13.13 -31.65 8.11
CA TYR A 252 -11.68 -31.56 8.35
C TYR A 252 -11.13 -32.58 9.35
N HIS A 253 -11.72 -33.77 9.40
CA HIS A 253 -11.15 -34.88 10.16
C HIS A 253 -9.84 -35.36 9.52
N ALA A 254 -8.91 -35.85 10.36
CA ALA A 254 -7.57 -36.26 9.92
C ALA A 254 -7.58 -37.29 8.78
N ARG A 255 -8.45 -38.30 8.88
CA ARG A 255 -8.67 -39.29 7.83
C ARG A 255 -9.12 -38.68 6.50
N THR A 256 -10.06 -37.75 6.54
CA THR A 256 -10.60 -37.08 5.35
C THR A 256 -9.53 -36.22 4.68
N CYS A 257 -8.74 -35.47 5.46
CA CYS A 257 -7.60 -34.71 4.96
C CYS A 257 -6.55 -35.63 4.29
N ARG A 258 -6.21 -36.76 4.94
CA ARG A 258 -5.25 -37.73 4.40
C ARG A 258 -5.72 -38.32 3.06
N GLN A 259 -6.95 -38.83 3.01
CA GLN A 259 -7.51 -39.43 1.80
C GLN A 259 -7.60 -38.41 0.65
N ALA A 260 -7.98 -37.17 0.96
CA ALA A 260 -8.01 -36.11 -0.04
C ALA A 260 -6.61 -35.78 -0.55
N LEU A 261 -5.61 -35.70 0.34
CA LEU A 261 -4.23 -35.46 -0.07
C LEU A 261 -3.70 -36.59 -0.95
N GLU A 262 -3.84 -37.85 -0.54
CA GLU A 262 -3.44 -39.02 -1.33
C GLU A 262 -4.06 -39.00 -2.73
N LYS A 263 -5.37 -38.70 -2.81
CA LYS A 263 -6.06 -38.56 -4.08
C LYS A 263 -5.48 -37.42 -4.93
N THR A 264 -5.26 -36.25 -4.35
CA THR A 264 -4.67 -35.10 -5.06
C THR A 264 -3.26 -35.41 -5.56
N LEU A 265 -2.43 -36.10 -4.79
CA LEU A 265 -1.10 -36.53 -5.22
C LEU A 265 -1.17 -37.50 -6.40
N ALA A 266 -2.11 -38.44 -6.38
CA ALA A 266 -2.33 -39.38 -7.48
C ALA A 266 -2.87 -38.68 -8.74
N ASP A 267 -3.82 -37.76 -8.60
CA ASP A 267 -4.47 -37.05 -9.70
C ASP A 267 -3.47 -36.16 -10.48
N TYR A 268 -2.62 -35.42 -9.75
CA TYR A 268 -1.60 -34.54 -10.38
C TYR A 268 -0.31 -35.28 -10.73
N GLY A 269 0.01 -36.36 -10.03
CA GLY A 269 1.25 -37.12 -10.16
C GLY A 269 2.25 -36.84 -9.03
N PRO A 270 2.72 -37.86 -8.29
CA PRO A 270 3.56 -37.70 -7.11
C PRO A 270 4.93 -37.06 -7.42
N GLN A 271 5.40 -37.14 -8.68
CA GLN A 271 6.65 -36.51 -9.12
C GLN A 271 6.69 -34.99 -8.94
N TYR A 272 5.51 -34.34 -8.88
CA TYR A 272 5.41 -32.91 -8.63
C TYR A 272 5.45 -32.53 -7.15
N PHE A 273 5.41 -33.51 -6.24
CA PHE A 273 5.35 -33.31 -4.78
C PHE A 273 6.50 -34.02 -4.09
N LYS A 274 7.66 -33.36 -4.04
CA LYS A 274 8.85 -33.87 -3.32
C LYS A 274 8.64 -33.84 -1.82
N THR A 275 8.18 -32.69 -1.30
CA THR A 275 7.92 -32.52 0.13
C THR A 275 6.72 -31.62 0.35
N ILE A 276 5.93 -31.87 1.38
CA ILE A 276 4.84 -30.97 1.80
C ILE A 276 4.99 -30.64 3.28
N THR A 277 4.86 -29.36 3.64
CA THR A 277 4.93 -28.90 5.02
C THR A 277 3.57 -28.39 5.50
N PHE A 278 3.03 -29.01 6.54
CA PHE A 278 1.77 -28.60 7.19
C PHE A 278 2.04 -27.94 8.55
N ASP A 279 1.02 -27.31 9.14
CA ASP A 279 1.09 -26.97 10.55
C ASP A 279 0.83 -28.21 11.43
N ASN A 280 1.10 -28.06 12.72
CA ASN A 280 0.94 -29.14 13.69
C ASN A 280 -0.51 -29.25 14.20
N GLY A 281 -1.48 -29.06 13.29
CA GLY A 281 -2.92 -29.09 13.56
C GLY A 281 -3.47 -30.52 13.64
N SER A 282 -4.46 -30.74 14.51
CA SER A 282 -5.09 -32.06 14.70
C SER A 282 -5.75 -32.61 13.43
N GLU A 283 -6.21 -31.73 12.54
CA GLU A 283 -6.73 -32.06 11.21
C GLU A 283 -5.69 -32.75 10.30
N PHE A 284 -4.41 -32.71 10.65
CA PHE A 284 -3.32 -33.28 9.86
C PHE A 284 -2.62 -34.45 10.54
N ALA A 285 -3.20 -34.97 11.63
CA ALA A 285 -2.56 -35.99 12.45
C ALA A 285 -2.25 -37.31 11.73
N GLU A 286 -2.98 -37.61 10.66
CA GLU A 286 -2.77 -38.84 9.86
C GLU A 286 -1.89 -38.59 8.62
N LEU A 287 -1.48 -37.36 8.31
CA LEU A 287 -0.72 -37.08 7.08
C LEU A 287 0.67 -37.74 7.05
N SER A 288 1.24 -38.08 8.21
CA SER A 288 2.49 -38.84 8.29
C SER A 288 2.40 -40.26 7.70
N GLN A 289 1.18 -40.75 7.43
CA GLN A 289 0.93 -42.05 6.80
C GLN A 289 0.94 -42.00 5.26
N VAL A 290 0.91 -40.81 4.67
CA VAL A 290 0.95 -40.64 3.20
C VAL A 290 2.26 -41.20 2.67
N LYS A 291 2.14 -42.05 1.65
CA LYS A 291 3.28 -42.67 0.96
C LYS A 291 3.59 -41.82 -0.29
N GLU A 292 4.79 -41.96 -0.85
CA GLU A 292 5.27 -41.28 -2.08
C GLU A 292 5.77 -39.83 -1.91
N THR A 293 5.31 -39.09 -0.90
CA THR A 293 5.76 -37.72 -0.63
C THR A 293 6.21 -37.55 0.82
N GLU A 294 7.30 -36.82 1.04
CA GLU A 294 7.77 -36.55 2.40
C GLU A 294 6.96 -35.43 3.07
N ILE A 295 6.26 -35.78 4.14
CA ILE A 295 5.45 -34.84 4.93
C ILE A 295 6.24 -34.36 6.15
N TYR A 296 6.26 -33.04 6.33
CA TYR A 296 6.91 -32.34 7.44
C TYR A 296 5.90 -31.47 8.20
N PHE A 297 6.15 -31.27 9.49
CA PHE A 297 5.30 -30.44 10.34
C PHE A 297 6.07 -29.26 10.92
N ALA A 298 5.52 -28.06 10.76
CA ALA A 298 6.05 -26.84 11.38
C ALA A 298 6.00 -26.92 12.91
N HIS A 299 6.83 -26.12 13.58
CA HIS A 299 6.81 -26.03 15.03
C HIS A 299 5.46 -25.51 15.53
N PRO A 300 4.95 -26.06 16.66
CA PRO A 300 3.80 -25.46 17.34
C PRO A 300 4.02 -23.96 17.56
N TYR A 301 2.99 -23.15 17.31
CA TYR A 301 3.01 -21.69 17.49
C TYR A 301 4.00 -20.93 16.60
N SER A 302 4.45 -21.52 15.50
CA SER A 302 5.42 -20.88 14.60
C SER A 302 4.84 -20.59 13.21
N PRO A 303 3.79 -19.73 13.11
CA PRO A 303 3.13 -19.44 11.82
C PRO A 303 4.08 -18.81 10.78
N TRP A 304 5.16 -18.14 11.22
CA TRP A 304 6.16 -17.54 10.34
C TRP A 304 6.91 -18.56 9.47
N GLU A 305 6.94 -19.84 9.86
CA GLU A 305 7.59 -20.90 9.09
C GLU A 305 6.84 -21.25 7.79
N ARG A 306 5.58 -20.79 7.67
CA ARG A 306 4.69 -20.98 6.52
C ARG A 306 4.07 -19.65 6.03
N GLY A 307 4.88 -18.59 6.01
CA GLY A 307 4.40 -17.24 5.66
C GLY A 307 3.79 -17.10 4.25
N THR A 308 3.97 -18.08 3.36
CA THR A 308 3.39 -18.04 2.01
C THR A 308 1.90 -18.30 2.04
N ASN A 309 1.49 -19.31 2.82
CA ASN A 309 0.09 -19.71 2.97
C ASN A 309 -0.75 -18.59 3.57
N GLU A 310 -0.24 -17.85 4.55
CA GLU A 310 -1.00 -16.73 5.14
C GLU A 310 -1.39 -15.67 4.11
N ASN A 311 -0.48 -15.33 3.18
CA ASN A 311 -0.78 -14.34 2.15
C ASN A 311 -1.76 -14.86 1.10
N LEU A 312 -1.63 -16.12 0.68
CA LEU A 312 -2.52 -16.73 -0.32
C LEU A 312 -3.91 -17.03 0.24
N ASN A 313 -3.98 -17.58 1.45
CA ASN A 313 -5.25 -17.75 2.16
C ASN A 313 -5.95 -16.42 2.39
N GLY A 314 -5.20 -15.33 2.56
CA GLY A 314 -5.74 -13.96 2.58
C GLY A 314 -6.37 -13.53 1.25
N GLN A 315 -5.83 -13.94 0.11
CA GLN A 315 -6.39 -13.68 -1.22
C GLN A 315 -7.62 -14.55 -1.49
N LEU A 316 -7.60 -15.81 -1.04
CA LEU A 316 -8.72 -16.75 -1.16
C LEU A 316 -9.98 -16.23 -0.47
N ARG A 317 -9.86 -15.36 0.54
CA ARG A 317 -11.00 -14.71 1.19
C ARG A 317 -11.79 -13.75 0.30
N GLU A 318 -11.26 -13.35 -0.86
CA GLU A 318 -12.03 -12.63 -1.87
C GLU A 318 -13.13 -13.51 -2.48
N PHE A 319 -12.90 -14.82 -2.56
CA PHE A 319 -13.84 -15.82 -3.10
C PHE A 319 -14.67 -16.47 -1.99
N PHE A 320 -14.01 -16.83 -0.88
CA PHE A 320 -14.62 -17.56 0.24
C PHE A 320 -14.47 -16.79 1.56
N PRO A 321 -15.36 -15.81 1.82
CA PRO A 321 -15.34 -15.00 3.05
C PRO A 321 -15.51 -15.85 4.32
N LYS A 322 -14.94 -15.37 5.43
CA LYS A 322 -15.18 -15.97 6.75
C LYS A 322 -16.67 -15.86 7.13
N GLY A 323 -17.17 -16.86 7.84
CA GLY A 323 -18.55 -16.92 8.35
C GLY A 323 -19.58 -17.48 7.36
N LYS A 324 -19.25 -17.56 6.07
CA LYS A 324 -20.10 -18.20 5.05
C LYS A 324 -19.75 -19.69 4.93
N SER A 325 -20.73 -20.57 4.84
CA SER A 325 -20.46 -22.00 4.64
C SER A 325 -19.87 -22.24 3.25
N LEU A 326 -18.97 -23.24 3.16
CA LEU A 326 -18.45 -23.75 1.90
C LEU A 326 -19.34 -24.84 1.29
N GLY A 327 -20.41 -25.25 1.98
CA GLY A 327 -21.37 -26.26 1.49
C GLY A 327 -21.88 -25.99 0.07
N PRO A 328 -22.40 -24.79 -0.23
CA PRO A 328 -22.93 -24.44 -1.55
C PRO A 328 -21.87 -24.36 -2.66
N VAL A 329 -20.58 -24.23 -2.31
CA VAL A 329 -19.49 -24.01 -3.28
C VAL A 329 -19.34 -25.24 -4.18
N ASN A 330 -19.55 -25.10 -5.47
CA ASN A 330 -19.38 -26.22 -6.40
C ASN A 330 -17.94 -26.27 -6.96
N VAL A 331 -17.64 -27.33 -7.73
CA VAL A 331 -16.31 -27.54 -8.32
C VAL A 331 -15.95 -26.44 -9.32
N ILE A 332 -16.91 -25.91 -10.08
CA ILE A 332 -16.69 -24.84 -11.05
C ILE A 332 -16.27 -23.55 -10.34
N GLU A 333 -16.97 -23.17 -9.28
CA GLU A 333 -16.61 -21.98 -8.48
C GLU A 333 -15.23 -22.12 -7.82
N LEU A 334 -14.89 -23.34 -7.38
CA LEU A 334 -13.57 -23.64 -6.82
C LEU A 334 -12.47 -23.50 -7.89
N GLN A 335 -12.71 -24.04 -9.08
CA GLN A 335 -11.79 -23.95 -10.21
C GLN A 335 -11.59 -22.49 -10.65
N VAL A 336 -12.66 -21.70 -10.77
CA VAL A 336 -12.57 -20.27 -11.09
C VAL A 336 -11.71 -19.52 -10.07
N ALA A 337 -11.82 -19.86 -8.77
CA ALA A 337 -10.98 -19.27 -7.74
C ALA A 337 -9.51 -19.68 -7.89
N GLN A 338 -9.24 -20.98 -8.10
CA GLN A 338 -7.90 -21.52 -8.33
C GLN A 338 -7.24 -20.90 -9.57
N ASP A 339 -7.92 -20.94 -10.71
CA ASP A 339 -7.44 -20.39 -11.98
C ASP A 339 -7.16 -18.90 -11.84
N THR A 340 -8.07 -18.15 -11.23
CA THR A 340 -7.84 -16.72 -11.02
C THR A 340 -6.56 -16.49 -10.22
N LEU A 341 -6.35 -17.22 -9.12
CA LEU A 341 -5.17 -17.08 -8.26
C LEU A 341 -3.86 -17.48 -8.97
N ASN A 342 -3.93 -18.51 -9.82
CA ASN A 342 -2.79 -19.03 -10.58
C ASN A 342 -2.47 -18.18 -11.83
N HIS A 343 -3.44 -17.41 -12.33
CA HIS A 343 -3.24 -16.42 -13.40
C HIS A 343 -2.94 -15.01 -12.88
N ARG A 344 -2.87 -14.78 -11.56
CA ARG A 344 -2.44 -13.49 -11.01
C ARG A 344 -0.93 -13.30 -11.23
N PRO A 345 -0.50 -12.27 -11.98
CA PRO A 345 0.91 -11.92 -12.06
C PRO A 345 1.45 -11.52 -10.68
N ARG A 346 2.69 -11.89 -10.37
CA ARG A 346 3.32 -11.62 -9.07
C ARG A 346 4.66 -10.95 -9.24
N LYS A 347 4.85 -9.80 -8.59
CA LYS A 347 6.13 -9.07 -8.59
C LYS A 347 7.33 -9.94 -8.16
N LEU A 348 7.11 -10.87 -7.23
CA LEU A 348 8.14 -11.82 -6.78
C LEU A 348 8.63 -12.75 -7.90
N LEU A 349 7.79 -12.99 -8.90
CA LEU A 349 8.04 -13.86 -10.05
C LEU A 349 8.34 -13.03 -11.31
N ASP A 350 8.90 -11.83 -11.13
CA ASP A 350 9.11 -10.87 -12.22
C ASP A 350 7.85 -10.60 -13.06
N TYR A 351 6.71 -10.53 -12.37
CA TYR A 351 5.38 -10.31 -12.96
C TYR A 351 4.84 -11.45 -13.83
N HIS A 352 5.49 -12.62 -13.86
CA HIS A 352 4.88 -13.85 -14.35
C HIS A 352 3.76 -14.34 -13.42
N CYS A 353 2.85 -15.14 -13.98
CA CYS A 353 1.82 -15.81 -13.19
C CYS A 353 2.27 -17.24 -12.80
N PRO A 354 1.81 -17.79 -11.67
CA PRO A 354 2.12 -19.16 -11.27
C PRO A 354 1.86 -20.22 -12.35
N ALA A 355 0.77 -20.07 -13.11
CA ALA A 355 0.39 -20.99 -14.18
C ALA A 355 1.42 -21.04 -15.32
N GLU A 356 2.06 -19.91 -15.66
CA GLU A 356 3.13 -19.85 -16.66
C GLU A 356 4.39 -20.62 -16.24
N LEU A 357 4.67 -20.68 -14.93
CA LEU A 357 5.89 -21.31 -14.41
C LEU A 357 5.74 -22.84 -14.22
N LEU A 358 4.52 -23.31 -13.96
CA LEU A 358 4.20 -24.74 -13.80
C LEU A 358 2.95 -25.11 -14.61
N PRO A 359 3.02 -25.07 -15.96
CA PRO A 359 1.85 -25.30 -16.80
C PRO A 359 1.25 -26.70 -16.63
N GLY A 360 2.08 -27.73 -16.40
CA GLY A 360 1.62 -29.12 -16.20
C GLY A 360 0.79 -29.37 -14.92
N LEU A 361 0.57 -28.36 -14.08
CA LEU A 361 -0.28 -28.41 -12.88
C LEU A 361 -1.39 -27.33 -12.89
N ALA A 362 -1.43 -26.50 -13.94
CA ALA A 362 -2.31 -25.34 -14.03
C ALA A 362 -3.56 -25.58 -14.89
N ASP A 363 -3.56 -26.64 -15.69
CA ASP A 363 -4.70 -27.17 -16.44
C ASP A 363 -5.46 -28.22 -15.61
#